data_AF-A0A1A2CJS1-F1
#
_entry.id   AF-A0A1A2CJS1-F1
#
_cell.length_a   1.000
_cell.length_b   1.000
_cell.length_c   1.000
_cell.angle_alpha   90.00
_cell.angle_beta   90.00
_cell.angle_gamma   90.00
#
_symmetry.space_group_name_H-M   'P 1'
#
loop_
_entity.id
_entity.type
_entity.pdbx_description
1 polymer ?
#
loop_
_entity_poly.entity_id
_entity_poly.type
_entity_poly.pdbx_seq_one_letter_code
_entity_poly.pdbx_strand_id
1 'polypeptide(L)'
;MRFDVSDVVGEEASLAATYYSARTQGPVGAVLVCLPSGTYRRDYWDLNVAGHRGYSFAEFATENGYAVLTIDSLGTGESSKPLRDFGFAD
;
A
#
# COMPACT_ATOMS: atom_id res chain seq x y z
N MET A 1 8.27 2.82 3.75
CA MET A 1 8.30 2.11 5.06
C MET A 1 8.24 0.61 4.82
N ARG A 2 8.63 -0.20 5.81
CA ARG A 2 8.54 -1.66 5.75
C ARG A 2 7.89 -2.20 7.03
N PHE A 3 7.03 -3.19 6.87
CA PHE A 3 6.43 -3.94 7.96
C PHE A 3 6.98 -5.36 7.96
N ASP A 4 7.48 -5.82 9.11
CA ASP A 4 7.85 -7.21 9.29
C ASP A 4 6.58 -8.06 9.41
N VAL A 5 6.50 -9.13 8.62
CA VAL A 5 5.40 -10.09 8.62
C VAL A 5 5.92 -11.53 8.76
N SER A 6 7.15 -11.70 9.22
CA SER A 6 7.82 -13.00 9.25
C SER A 6 7.08 -14.02 10.11
N ASP A 7 6.54 -13.58 11.26
CA ASP A 7 5.80 -14.45 12.18
C ASP A 7 4.54 -15.05 11.54
N VAL A 8 3.80 -14.26 10.76
CA VAL A 8 2.55 -14.70 10.12
C VAL A 8 2.80 -15.49 8.83
N VAL A 9 3.93 -15.24 8.16
CA VAL A 9 4.31 -15.97 6.94
C VAL A 9 5.03 -17.28 7.27
N GLY A 10 5.72 -17.36 8.41
CA GLY A 10 6.53 -18.52 8.82
C GLY A 10 7.92 -18.59 8.18
N GLU A 11 8.35 -17.52 7.50
CA GLU A 11 9.70 -17.30 6.98
C GLU A 11 10.01 -15.79 6.93
N GLU A 12 11.27 -15.40 6.75
CA GLU A 12 11.68 -13.99 6.69
C GLU A 12 10.93 -13.24 5.58
N ALA A 13 10.03 -12.33 5.96
CA ALA A 13 9.17 -11.63 5.02
C ALA A 13 8.83 -10.21 5.49
N SER A 14 8.74 -9.29 4.54
CA SER A 14 8.36 -7.90 4.79
C SER A 14 7.43 -7.35 3.71
N LEU A 15 6.56 -6.42 4.12
CA LEU A 15 5.70 -5.64 3.25
C LEU A 15 6.28 -4.24 3.03
N ALA A 16 6.44 -3.82 1.78
CA ALA A 16 6.78 -2.45 1.44
C ALA A 16 5.52 -1.58 1.37
N ALA A 17 5.59 -0.38 1.93
CA ALA A 17 4.48 0.57 1.92
C ALA A 17 4.91 2.03 1.82
N THR A 18 4.00 2.89 1.36
CA THR A 18 4.17 4.35 1.35
C THR A 18 3.03 4.98 2.14
N TYR A 19 3.37 5.88 3.06
CA TYR A 19 2.41 6.66 3.83
C TYR A 19 2.34 8.09 3.29
N TYR A 20 1.12 8.58 3.10
CA TYR A 20 0.81 9.93 2.68
C TYR A 20 -0.02 10.60 3.78
N SER A 21 0.50 11.67 4.36
CA SER A 21 -0.20 12.48 5.35
C SER A 21 -1.36 13.26 4.71
N ALA A 22 -2.49 13.34 5.41
CA ALA A 22 -3.56 14.26 5.06
C ALA A 22 -3.01 15.70 4.92
N ARG A 23 -3.37 16.40 3.84
CA ARG A 23 -2.94 17.78 3.55
C ARG A 23 -3.87 18.82 4.17
N THR A 24 -5.10 18.42 4.50
CA THR A 24 -6.14 19.27 5.10
C THR A 24 -6.69 18.59 6.35
N GLN A 25 -7.33 19.36 7.24
CA GLN A 25 -8.06 18.79 8.38
C GLN A 25 -9.29 18.03 7.85
N GLY A 26 -9.18 16.70 7.80
CA GLY A 26 -10.29 15.81 7.45
C GLY A 26 -10.88 15.10 8.66
N PRO A 27 -11.65 14.00 8.44
CA PRO A 27 -12.19 13.21 9.54
C PRO A 27 -11.07 12.73 10.46
N VAL A 28 -11.22 13.04 11.75
CA VAL A 28 -10.18 12.83 12.76
C VAL A 28 -9.85 11.34 12.86
N GLY A 29 -8.59 10.99 12.56
CA GLY A 29 -8.02 9.67 12.84
C GLY A 29 -8.28 8.56 11.82
N ALA A 30 -8.83 8.85 10.65
CA ALA A 30 -9.03 7.83 9.60
C ALA A 30 -7.79 7.67 8.70
N VAL A 31 -7.39 6.41 8.44
CA VAL A 31 -6.36 6.05 7.47
C VAL A 31 -6.98 5.12 6.42
N LEU A 32 -6.86 5.47 5.14
CA LEU A 32 -7.24 4.62 4.03
C LEU A 32 -6.09 3.67 3.71
N VAL A 33 -6.31 2.37 3.89
CA VAL A 33 -5.32 1.32 3.60
C VAL A 33 -5.61 0.73 2.22
N CYS A 34 -4.69 0.91 1.30
CA CYS A 34 -4.86 0.65 -0.12
C CYS A 34 -4.05 -0.57 -0.57
N LEU A 35 -4.75 -1.65 -0.90
CA LEU A 35 -4.19 -2.92 -1.38
C LEU A 35 -4.44 -3.08 -2.88
N PRO A 36 -3.41 -3.16 -3.73
CA PRO A 36 -3.57 -3.39 -5.16
C PRO A 36 -3.94 -4.86 -5.45
N SER A 37 -4.63 -5.09 -6.57
CA SER A 37 -4.88 -6.45 -7.09
C SER A 37 -3.58 -7.08 -7.64
N GLY A 38 -3.58 -8.41 -7.81
CA GLY A 38 -2.36 -9.23 -7.92
C GLY A 38 -1.37 -8.90 -9.05
N THR A 39 -1.79 -8.17 -10.09
CA THR A 39 -0.89 -7.73 -11.18
C THR A 39 -0.29 -6.35 -10.96
N TYR A 40 -0.66 -5.67 -9.88
CA TYR A 40 -0.26 -4.30 -9.58
C TYR A 40 0.58 -4.23 -8.30
N ARG A 41 1.29 -3.11 -8.16
CA ARG A 41 2.05 -2.74 -6.95
C ARG A 41 1.45 -1.44 -6.38
N ARG A 42 1.99 -0.95 -5.25
CA ARG A 42 1.45 0.19 -4.49
C ARG A 42 1.35 1.49 -5.27
N ASP A 43 2.15 1.64 -6.34
CA ASP A 43 2.13 2.80 -7.23
C ASP A 43 0.85 2.92 -8.06
N TYR A 44 0.03 1.86 -8.16
CA TYR A 44 -1.30 1.92 -8.73
C TYR A 44 -2.17 3.00 -8.07
N TRP A 45 -1.99 3.19 -6.76
CA TRP A 45 -2.72 4.19 -5.98
C TRP A 45 -2.10 5.59 -6.05
N ASP A 46 -0.88 5.72 -6.56
CA ASP A 46 -0.16 6.98 -6.74
C ASP A 46 0.37 7.11 -8.19
N LEU A 47 -0.55 6.87 -9.13
CA LEU A 47 -0.19 6.70 -10.52
C LEU A 47 0.14 8.05 -11.16
N ASN A 48 1.37 8.16 -11.66
CA ASN A 48 1.87 9.32 -12.39
C ASN A 48 1.89 9.01 -13.89
N VAL A 49 0.93 9.56 -14.63
CA VAL A 49 0.78 9.35 -16.08
C VAL A 49 1.29 10.59 -16.82
N ALA A 50 2.32 10.43 -17.65
CA ALA A 50 2.89 11.55 -18.41
C ALA A 50 1.82 12.23 -19.29
N GLY A 51 1.69 13.55 -19.16
CA GLY A 51 0.70 14.34 -19.89
C GLY A 51 -0.70 14.34 -19.28
N HIS A 52 -0.95 13.59 -18.21
CA HIS A 52 -2.26 13.49 -17.57
C HIS A 52 -2.17 13.77 -16.06
N ARG A 53 -3.11 14.58 -15.53
CA ARG A 53 -3.22 14.90 -14.11
C ARG A 53 -4.41 14.17 -13.48
N GLY A 54 -4.41 14.03 -12.16
CA GLY A 54 -5.56 13.51 -11.39
C GLY A 54 -5.69 11.99 -11.36
N TYR A 55 -4.65 11.25 -11.72
CA TYR A 55 -4.64 9.77 -11.66
C TYR A 55 -4.11 9.22 -10.33
N SER A 56 -3.56 10.07 -9.45
CA SER A 56 -3.13 9.66 -8.12
C SER A 56 -4.32 9.71 -7.15
N PHE A 57 -4.77 8.52 -6.73
CA PHE A 57 -5.76 8.40 -5.66
C PHE A 57 -5.19 8.90 -4.33
N ALA A 58 -3.92 8.63 -4.05
CA ALA A 58 -3.24 9.09 -2.84
C ALA A 58 -3.24 10.63 -2.77
N GLU A 59 -2.94 11.32 -3.87
CA GLU A 59 -3.04 12.77 -3.96
C GLU A 59 -4.48 13.24 -3.71
N PHE A 60 -5.44 12.69 -4.46
CA PHE A 60 -6.85 13.03 -4.31
C PHE A 60 -7.35 12.88 -2.87
N ALA A 61 -7.09 11.74 -2.24
CA ALA A 61 -7.55 11.46 -0.88
C ALA A 61 -6.88 12.34 0.17
N THR A 62 -5.57 12.61 0.03
CA THR A 62 -4.84 13.47 0.97
C THR A 62 -5.27 14.93 0.89
N GLU A 63 -5.64 15.43 -0.29
CA GLU A 63 -6.24 16.75 -0.47
C GLU A 63 -7.63 16.86 0.17
N ASN A 64 -8.38 15.75 0.20
CA ASN A 64 -9.69 15.64 0.85
C ASN A 64 -9.60 15.25 2.34
N GLY A 65 -8.42 15.35 2.95
CA GLY A 65 -8.22 15.26 4.39
C GLY A 65 -8.03 13.84 4.94
N TYR A 66 -7.85 12.84 4.09
CA TYR A 66 -7.56 11.47 4.52
C TYR A 66 -6.06 11.18 4.50
N ALA A 67 -5.55 10.51 5.53
CA ALA A 67 -4.25 9.87 5.44
C ALA A 67 -4.37 8.58 4.60
N VAL A 68 -3.34 8.25 3.83
CA VAL A 68 -3.34 7.06 2.94
C VAL A 68 -2.10 6.22 3.20
N LEU A 69 -2.28 4.90 3.26
CA LEU A 69 -1.21 3.92 3.31
C LEU A 69 -1.35 2.97 2.11
N THR A 70 -0.42 3.04 1.17
CA THR A 70 -0.37 2.13 0.01
C THR A 70 0.62 1.00 0.29
N ILE A 71 0.26 -0.24 -0.07
CA ILE A 71 1.05 -1.43 0.29
C ILE A 71 1.31 -2.27 -0.97
N ASP A 72 2.53 -2.79 -1.11
CA ASP A 72 2.83 -3.86 -2.07
C ASP A 72 2.40 -5.19 -1.47
N SER A 73 1.49 -5.93 -2.12
CA SER A 73 1.14 -7.30 -1.72
C SER A 73 2.39 -8.19 -1.71
N LEU A 74 2.40 -9.26 -0.88
CA LEU A 74 3.45 -10.27 -0.96
C LEU A 74 3.56 -10.81 -2.39
N GLY A 75 4.79 -11.00 -2.87
CA GLY A 75 5.05 -11.39 -4.25
C GLY A 75 5.17 -10.22 -5.24
N THR A 76 4.71 -9.01 -4.90
CA THR A 76 4.73 -7.84 -5.81
C THR A 76 5.65 -6.73 -5.34
N GLY A 77 6.02 -5.84 -6.26
CA GLY A 77 6.80 -4.64 -5.95
C GLY A 77 8.09 -4.91 -5.14
N GLU A 78 8.25 -4.13 -4.08
CA GLU A 78 9.39 -4.18 -3.14
C GLU A 78 9.11 -5.01 -1.88
N SER A 79 7.93 -5.63 -1.79
CA SER A 79 7.64 -6.64 -0.77
C SER A 79 8.41 -7.94 -1.04
N SER A 80 8.58 -8.73 0.03
CA SER A 80 9.18 -10.05 -0.05
C SER A 80 8.41 -10.95 -1.02
N LYS A 81 9.13 -11.88 -1.66
CA LYS A 81 8.62 -12.86 -2.63
C LYS A 81 8.89 -14.27 -2.09
N PRO A 82 8.15 -14.69 -1.05
CA PRO A 82 8.32 -16.01 -0.46
C PRO A 82 8.15 -17.10 -1.52
N LEU A 83 8.93 -18.17 -1.42
CA LEU A 83 8.89 -19.29 -2.38
C LEU A 83 7.72 -20.25 -2.11
N ARG A 84 7.01 -20.05 -0.99
CA ARG A 84 5.95 -20.92 -0.51
C ARG A 84 4.60 -20.21 -0.61
N ASP A 85 3.57 -20.97 -0.97
CA ASP A 85 2.19 -20.54 -0.70
C ASP A 85 1.99 -20.51 0.82
N PHE A 86 1.41 -19.42 1.32
CA PHE A 86 0.98 -19.32 2.71
C PHE A 86 -0.43 -19.92 2.84
N GLY A 87 -0.61 -20.84 3.78
CA GLY A 87 -1.93 -21.35 4.14
C GLY A 87 -2.60 -20.40 5.14
N PHE A 88 -3.91 -20.19 5.00
CA PHE A 88 -4.71 -19.75 6.14
C PHE A 88 -4.76 -20.95 7.09
N ALA A 89 -4.10 -20.86 8.25
CA ALA A 89 -4.39 -21.79 9.33
C ALA A 89 -5.83 -21.51 9.82
N ASP A 90 -6.60 -22.59 10.00
CA ASP A 90 -7.98 -22.55 10.52
C ASP A 90 -8.09 -21.82 11.87
#